data_AF-H1SJ37-F1
#
_entry.id   AF-H1SJ37-F1
#
_cell.length_a   1.000
_cell.length_b   1.000
_cell.length_c   1.000
_cell.angle_alpha   90.00
_cell.angle_beta   90.00
_cell.angle_gamma   90.00
#
_symmetry.space_group_name_H-M   'P 1'
#
loop_
_entity.id
_entity.type
_entity.pdbx_description
1 polymer ?
#
loop_
_entity_poly.entity_id
_entity_poly.type
_entity_poly.pdbx_seq_one_letter_code
_entity_poly.pdbx_strand_id
1 'polypeptide(L)'
;RAAGWKGYWIDAASSLRMKDDAIIVLDPVNLGVIKDALAKGVKNFIGGNCTVSCMMMGLGGLFQHDLIDWMTSMTYQAASGGGAQHMRELLTQFGTLNASVKSLLDNPASAILEIDRTILATQHGLSADETKQFGVPLAGNLIPWIDKDLGNGVSKEEWKAGAETKQDPGPRRRLPGRDRRRADRRRWPVRAH
;
A
#
# COMPACT_ATOMS: atom_id res chain seq x y z
N ARG A 1 18.64 4.00 19.53
CA ARG A 1 18.19 3.95 20.94
C ARG A 1 19.34 3.83 21.96
N ALA A 2 20.57 4.24 21.60
CA ALA A 2 21.77 4.03 22.43
C ALA A 2 21.83 4.88 23.73
N ALA A 3 20.91 5.83 23.94
CA ALA A 3 20.95 6.78 25.05
C ALA A 3 19.98 6.47 26.22
N GLY A 4 19.39 5.27 26.29
CA GLY A 4 18.50 4.89 27.41
C GLY A 4 17.12 5.58 27.43
N TRP A 5 16.71 6.19 26.32
CA TRP A 5 15.43 6.90 26.21
C TRP A 5 14.22 5.95 26.30
N LYS A 6 13.25 6.31 27.15
CA LYS A 6 12.04 5.51 27.47
C LYS A 6 10.71 6.18 27.06
N GLY A 7 10.78 7.21 26.21
CA GLY A 7 9.60 7.92 25.71
C GLY A 7 8.83 7.12 24.65
N TYR A 8 7.72 7.70 24.19
CA TYR A 8 6.90 7.13 23.12
C TYR A 8 7.51 7.38 21.76
N TRP A 9 7.79 6.31 21.00
CA TRP A 9 8.25 6.36 19.62
C TRP A 9 7.07 6.17 18.67
N ILE A 10 6.71 7.22 17.95
CA ILE A 10 5.68 7.20 16.92
C ILE A 10 6.35 7.36 15.56
N ASP A 11 6.10 6.42 14.64
CA ASP A 11 6.84 6.34 13.38
C ASP A 11 5.93 5.89 12.23
N ALA A 12 6.19 6.40 11.01
CA ALA A 12 5.53 5.95 9.80
C ALA A 12 6.34 4.86 9.06
N ALA A 13 7.62 4.72 9.37
CA ALA A 13 8.51 3.77 8.72
C ALA A 13 8.15 2.31 9.03
N SER A 14 8.36 1.42 8.07
CA SER A 14 7.99 0.00 8.21
C SER A 14 8.92 -0.82 9.10
N SER A 15 10.06 -0.26 9.53
CA SER A 15 11.18 -0.98 10.15
C SER A 15 10.82 -1.67 11.46
N LEU A 16 9.89 -1.09 12.23
CA LEU A 16 9.51 -1.58 13.55
C LEU A 16 8.14 -2.26 13.58
N ARG A 17 7.37 -2.28 12.48
CA ARG A 17 5.98 -2.78 12.46
C ARG A 17 5.85 -4.20 13.04
N MET A 18 6.74 -5.09 12.63
CA MET A 18 6.72 -6.51 13.02
C MET A 18 7.55 -6.83 14.25
N LYS A 19 7.99 -5.84 15.04
CA LYS A 19 8.73 -6.09 16.29
C LYS A 19 7.75 -6.41 17.41
N ASP A 20 8.13 -7.34 18.30
CA ASP A 20 7.29 -7.78 19.41
C ASP A 20 6.98 -6.67 20.42
N ASP A 21 7.84 -5.65 20.50
CA ASP A 21 7.69 -4.47 21.36
C ASP A 21 6.98 -3.29 20.67
N ALA A 22 6.32 -3.53 19.53
CA ALA A 22 5.63 -2.52 18.73
C ALA A 22 4.19 -2.89 18.38
N ILE A 23 3.38 -1.84 18.25
CA ILE A 23 1.97 -1.93 17.84
C ILE A 23 1.78 -1.14 16.55
N ILE A 24 1.13 -1.76 15.57
CA ILE A 24 0.62 -1.04 14.41
C ILE A 24 -0.59 -0.22 14.86
N VAL A 25 -0.60 1.08 14.56
CA VAL A 25 -1.67 1.98 14.99
C VAL A 25 -2.67 2.25 13.87
N LEU A 26 -3.93 1.96 14.16
CA LEU A 26 -5.09 2.32 13.34
C LEU A 26 -6.31 2.46 14.27
N ASP A 27 -6.33 3.53 15.06
CA ASP A 27 -7.24 3.66 16.21
C ASP A 27 -8.74 3.49 15.89
N PRO A 28 -9.30 3.90 14.72
CA PRO A 28 -10.70 3.62 14.42
C PRO A 28 -11.02 2.11 14.34
N VAL A 29 -9.99 1.28 14.12
CA VAL A 29 -10.09 -0.17 13.95
C VAL A 29 -9.62 -0.93 15.19
N ASN A 30 -8.50 -0.50 15.80
CA ASN A 30 -7.79 -1.26 16.82
C ASN A 30 -7.56 -0.50 18.16
N LEU A 31 -8.35 0.54 18.49
CA LEU A 31 -8.20 1.33 19.73
C LEU A 31 -8.06 0.49 21.01
N GLY A 32 -8.78 -0.64 21.11
CA GLY A 32 -8.66 -1.55 22.24
C GLY A 32 -7.25 -2.12 22.41
N VAL A 33 -6.61 -2.54 21.32
CA VAL A 33 -5.23 -3.05 21.30
C VAL A 33 -4.24 -1.97 21.72
N ILE A 34 -4.43 -0.74 21.23
CA ILE A 34 -3.59 0.41 21.59
C ILE A 34 -3.69 0.68 23.11
N LYS A 35 -4.91 0.70 23.67
CA LYS A 35 -5.12 0.92 25.12
C LYS A 35 -4.49 -0.19 25.96
N ASP A 36 -4.66 -1.45 25.58
CA ASP A 36 -4.06 -2.59 26.28
C ASP A 36 -2.53 -2.54 26.24
N ALA A 37 -1.95 -2.13 25.10
CA ALA A 37 -0.51 -1.98 24.94
C ALA A 37 0.05 -0.82 25.79
N LEU A 38 -0.66 0.31 25.82
CA LEU A 38 -0.31 1.43 26.69
C LEU A 38 -0.31 1.02 28.18
N ALA A 39 -1.32 0.27 28.62
CA ALA A 39 -1.40 -0.25 29.99
C ALA A 39 -0.25 -1.23 30.31
N LYS A 40 0.23 -1.98 29.33
CA LYS A 40 1.39 -2.89 29.44
C LYS A 40 2.74 -2.17 29.28
N GLY A 41 2.74 -0.84 29.12
CA GLY A 41 3.96 -0.04 29.03
C GLY A 41 4.65 -0.06 27.67
N VAL A 42 3.98 -0.53 26.60
CA VAL A 42 4.52 -0.47 25.23
C VAL A 42 4.77 0.99 24.83
N LYS A 43 5.89 1.22 24.15
CA LYS A 43 6.35 2.56 23.74
C LYS A 43 6.48 2.76 22.24
N ASN A 44 6.36 1.70 21.42
CA ASN A 44 6.53 1.81 19.97
C ASN A 44 5.17 1.70 19.29
N PHE A 45 4.77 2.76 18.60
CA PHE A 45 3.49 2.87 17.92
C PHE A 45 3.74 3.26 16.47
N ILE A 46 3.50 2.34 15.54
CA ILE A 46 4.00 2.44 14.17
C ILE A 46 2.81 2.50 13.21
N GLY A 47 2.78 3.48 12.31
CA GLY A 47 1.79 3.55 11.26
C GLY A 47 1.87 2.34 10.34
N GLY A 48 0.72 1.74 10.03
CA GLY A 48 0.62 0.62 9.09
C GLY A 48 0.94 1.02 7.65
N ASN A 49 1.05 0.03 6.77
CA ASN A 49 1.13 0.22 5.34
C ASN A 49 -0.13 0.93 4.82
N CYS A 50 0.02 1.83 3.85
CA CYS A 50 -1.10 2.60 3.30
C CYS A 50 -2.22 1.72 2.72
N THR A 51 -1.89 0.62 2.03
CA THR A 51 -2.88 -0.31 1.47
C THR A 51 -3.70 -0.99 2.58
N VAL A 52 -3.03 -1.43 3.65
CA VAL A 52 -3.66 -2.08 4.81
C VAL A 52 -4.53 -1.09 5.56
N SER A 53 -4.01 0.09 5.88
CA SER A 53 -4.75 1.13 6.60
C SER A 53 -6.00 1.55 5.83
N CYS A 54 -5.89 1.81 4.52
CA CYS A 54 -7.05 2.18 3.69
C CYS A 54 -8.09 1.04 3.61
N MET A 55 -7.64 -0.20 3.43
CA MET A 55 -8.51 -1.38 3.41
C MET A 55 -9.25 -1.55 4.74
N MET A 56 -8.55 -1.45 5.87
CA MET A 56 -9.12 -1.63 7.19
C MET A 56 -10.07 -0.49 7.59
N MET A 57 -9.84 0.74 7.10
CA MET A 57 -10.79 1.83 7.28
C MET A 57 -12.13 1.57 6.57
N GLY A 58 -12.11 0.95 5.38
CA GLY A 58 -13.33 0.60 4.64
C GLY A 58 -14.01 -0.68 5.12
N LEU A 59 -13.22 -1.67 5.55
CA LEU A 59 -13.70 -3.04 5.82
C LEU A 59 -13.62 -3.44 7.30
N GLY A 60 -13.19 -2.55 8.19
CA GLY A 60 -12.92 -2.84 9.60
C GLY A 60 -14.10 -3.47 10.34
N GLY A 61 -15.34 -3.07 10.02
CA GLY A 61 -16.54 -3.68 10.60
C GLY A 61 -16.69 -5.17 10.26
N LEU A 62 -16.39 -5.58 9.02
CA LEU A 62 -16.45 -6.98 8.60
C LEU A 62 -15.39 -7.82 9.33
N PHE A 63 -14.19 -7.26 9.56
CA PHE A 63 -13.14 -7.89 10.36
C PHE A 63 -13.55 -8.02 11.84
N GLN A 64 -14.08 -6.96 12.45
CA GLN A 64 -14.50 -6.94 13.86
C GLN A 64 -15.63 -7.94 14.16
N HIS A 65 -16.47 -8.23 13.17
CA HIS A 65 -17.58 -9.17 13.25
C HIS A 65 -17.27 -10.59 12.71
N ASP A 66 -16.00 -10.88 12.36
CA ASP A 66 -15.58 -12.20 11.87
C ASP A 66 -16.34 -12.65 10.61
N LEU A 67 -16.69 -11.72 9.71
CA LEU A 67 -17.55 -12.01 8.55
C LEU A 67 -16.78 -12.38 7.28
N ILE A 68 -15.50 -12.05 7.22
CA ILE A 68 -14.64 -12.40 6.09
C ILE A 68 -14.29 -13.90 6.23
N ASP A 69 -13.91 -14.57 5.15
CA ASP A 69 -13.23 -15.89 5.24
C ASP A 69 -11.82 -15.81 4.64
N TRP A 70 -11.73 -15.13 3.50
CA TRP A 70 -10.50 -14.77 2.80
C TRP A 70 -10.73 -13.48 2.02
N MET A 71 -9.65 -12.85 1.56
CA MET A 71 -9.71 -11.67 0.71
C MET A 71 -8.58 -11.70 -0.30
N THR A 72 -8.90 -11.28 -1.53
CA THR A 72 -7.92 -10.91 -2.54
C THR A 72 -8.02 -9.42 -2.81
N SER A 73 -6.90 -8.74 -2.96
CA SER A 73 -6.87 -7.29 -3.21
C SER A 73 -6.06 -7.00 -4.47
N MET A 74 -6.68 -6.27 -5.40
CA MET A 74 -6.04 -5.71 -6.60
C MET A 74 -5.90 -4.21 -6.38
N THR A 75 -4.68 -3.68 -6.37
CA THR A 75 -4.42 -2.30 -5.93
C THR A 75 -4.05 -1.38 -7.09
N TYR A 76 -4.58 -0.15 -7.05
CA TYR A 76 -4.20 0.94 -7.95
C TYR A 76 -3.48 2.00 -7.12
N GLN A 77 -2.20 1.78 -6.85
CA GLN A 77 -1.44 2.62 -5.93
C GLN A 77 -0.92 3.89 -6.63
N ALA A 78 -1.01 5.01 -5.92
CA ALA A 78 -0.54 6.29 -6.42
C ALA A 78 0.99 6.45 -6.28
N ALA A 79 1.59 7.25 -7.16
CA ALA A 79 3.01 7.59 -7.14
C ALA A 79 3.50 8.19 -5.80
N SER A 80 2.60 8.78 -5.01
CA SER A 80 2.92 9.29 -3.67
C SER A 80 3.47 8.22 -2.72
N GLY A 81 3.16 6.94 -2.95
CA GLY A 81 3.74 5.83 -2.19
C GLY A 81 5.27 5.70 -2.32
N GLY A 82 5.83 6.10 -3.46
CA GLY A 82 7.29 6.20 -3.68
C GLY A 82 7.89 7.52 -3.17
N GLY A 83 7.07 8.49 -2.78
CA GLY A 83 7.49 9.79 -2.28
C GLY A 83 7.51 10.92 -3.33
N ALA A 84 7.90 12.12 -2.89
CA ALA A 84 7.73 13.34 -3.67
C ALA A 84 8.45 13.34 -5.03
N GLN A 85 9.63 12.72 -5.14
CA GLN A 85 10.35 12.64 -6.41
C GLN A 85 9.64 11.76 -7.44
N HIS A 86 9.03 10.65 -7.01
CA HIS A 86 8.22 9.80 -7.88
C HIS A 86 6.99 10.55 -8.42
N MET A 87 6.35 11.38 -7.60
CA MET A 87 5.23 12.23 -8.05
C MET A 87 5.68 13.25 -9.10
N ARG A 88 6.85 13.89 -8.90
CA ARG A 88 7.41 14.84 -9.87
C ARG A 88 7.76 14.13 -11.17
N GLU A 89 8.37 12.95 -11.11
CA GLU A 89 8.67 12.14 -12.29
C GLU A 89 7.41 11.81 -13.10
N LEU A 90 6.33 11.36 -12.44
CA LEU A 90 5.07 11.07 -13.12
C LEU A 90 4.51 12.30 -13.85
N LEU A 91 4.50 13.47 -13.20
CA LEU A 91 4.00 14.71 -13.81
C LEU A 91 4.88 15.15 -14.98
N THR A 92 6.20 15.02 -14.86
CA THR A 92 7.14 15.31 -15.95
C THR A 92 6.89 14.38 -17.14
N GLN A 93 6.72 13.06 -16.92
CA GLN A 93 6.43 12.10 -17.99
C GLN A 93 5.12 12.46 -18.71
N PHE A 94 4.04 12.81 -17.99
CA PHE A 94 2.81 13.29 -18.63
C PHE A 94 3.03 14.56 -19.48
N GLY A 95 3.87 15.48 -19.00
CA GLY A 95 4.28 16.66 -19.76
C GLY A 95 5.00 16.29 -21.06
N THR A 96 5.98 15.39 -21.00
CA THR A 96 6.72 14.89 -22.18
C THR A 96 5.78 14.25 -23.21
N LEU A 97 4.88 13.38 -22.76
CA LEU A 97 3.90 12.71 -23.62
C LEU A 97 2.93 13.70 -24.27
N ASN A 98 2.39 14.66 -23.51
CA ASN A 98 1.49 15.66 -24.08
C ASN A 98 2.20 16.54 -25.11
N ALA A 99 3.43 16.96 -24.83
CA ALA A 99 4.21 17.82 -25.72
C ALA A 99 4.50 17.15 -27.08
N SER A 100 4.72 15.83 -27.12
CA SER A 100 5.06 15.13 -28.36
C SER A 100 3.92 15.07 -29.38
N VAL A 101 2.67 15.19 -28.93
CA VAL A 101 1.48 15.14 -29.79
C VAL A 101 0.67 16.44 -29.79
N LYS A 102 1.20 17.51 -29.18
CA LYS A 102 0.44 18.76 -29.01
C LYS A 102 -0.10 19.31 -30.34
N SER A 103 0.71 19.33 -31.38
CA SER A 103 0.30 19.81 -32.71
C SER A 103 -0.80 18.96 -33.34
N LEU A 104 -0.78 17.64 -33.11
CA LEU A 104 -1.82 16.72 -33.56
C LEU A 104 -3.12 16.95 -32.77
N LEU A 105 -3.03 17.14 -31.45
CA LEU A 105 -4.19 17.43 -30.60
C LEU A 105 -4.85 18.77 -30.93
N ASP A 106 -4.06 19.79 -31.30
CA ASP A 106 -4.57 21.10 -31.72
C ASP A 106 -5.27 21.06 -33.10
N ASN A 107 -5.11 19.97 -33.87
CA ASN A 107 -5.75 19.75 -35.16
C ASN A 107 -6.88 18.70 -35.07
N PRO A 108 -8.17 19.09 -35.13
CA PRO A 108 -9.29 18.15 -35.02
C PRO A 108 -9.40 17.15 -36.18
N ALA A 109 -8.70 17.40 -37.30
CA ALA A 109 -8.65 16.48 -38.44
C ALA A 109 -7.50 15.46 -38.35
N SER A 110 -6.66 15.51 -37.31
CA SER A 110 -5.54 14.58 -37.15
C SER A 110 -6.05 13.15 -36.92
N ALA A 111 -5.26 12.16 -37.39
CA ALA A 111 -5.60 10.77 -37.21
C ALA A 111 -5.23 10.31 -35.79
N ILE A 112 -6.19 9.75 -35.05
CA ILE A 112 -5.95 9.25 -33.68
C ILE A 112 -4.86 8.17 -33.61
N LEU A 113 -4.71 7.36 -34.67
CA LEU A 113 -3.66 6.34 -34.75
C LEU A 113 -2.25 6.95 -34.87
N GLU A 114 -2.14 8.15 -35.43
CA GLU A 114 -0.87 8.89 -35.48
C GLU A 114 -0.49 9.42 -34.10
N ILE A 115 -1.48 9.92 -33.34
CA ILE A 115 -1.32 10.32 -31.94
C ILE A 115 -0.86 9.11 -31.11
N ASP A 116 -1.58 7.99 -31.18
CA ASP A 116 -1.25 6.76 -30.42
C ASP A 116 0.17 6.26 -30.72
N ARG A 117 0.54 6.14 -32.00
CA ARG A 117 1.88 5.73 -32.42
C ARG A 117 2.96 6.67 -31.88
N THR A 118 2.71 7.98 -31.89
CA THR A 118 3.65 9.00 -31.41
C THR A 118 3.80 8.95 -29.90
N ILE A 119 2.70 8.78 -29.16
CA ILE A 119 2.72 8.57 -27.70
C ILE A 119 3.53 7.33 -27.36
N LEU A 120 3.25 6.19 -28.00
CA LEU A 120 3.94 4.92 -27.72
C LEU A 120 5.44 5.02 -28.00
N ALA A 121 5.83 5.62 -29.14
CA ALA A 121 7.23 5.85 -29.48
C ALA A 121 7.92 6.78 -28.48
N THR A 122 7.24 7.84 -28.03
CA THR A 122 7.76 8.76 -27.01
C THR A 122 7.93 8.06 -25.67
N GLN A 123 6.93 7.29 -25.23
CA GLN A 123 6.96 6.58 -23.95
C GLN A 123 8.10 5.55 -23.91
N HIS A 124 8.30 4.79 -24.99
CA HIS A 124 9.42 3.85 -25.11
C HIS A 124 10.79 4.54 -25.26
N GLY A 125 10.80 5.78 -25.74
CA GLY A 125 12.00 6.59 -25.92
C GLY A 125 12.40 7.44 -24.71
N LEU A 126 11.66 7.37 -23.60
CA LEU A 126 11.99 8.10 -22.38
C LEU A 126 13.39 7.74 -21.89
N SER A 127 14.16 8.76 -21.53
CA SER A 127 15.55 8.59 -21.07
C SER A 127 15.62 7.98 -19.67
N ALA A 128 16.81 7.46 -19.31
CA ALA A 128 17.06 6.93 -17.97
C ALA A 128 16.86 7.98 -16.86
N ASP A 129 17.05 9.27 -17.17
CA ASP A 129 16.79 10.37 -16.23
C ASP A 129 15.28 10.63 -16.04
N GLU A 130 14.47 10.44 -17.09
CA GLU A 130 13.01 10.60 -17.05
C GLU A 130 12.29 9.41 -16.40
N THR A 131 12.96 8.27 -16.28
CA THR A 131 12.46 7.06 -15.57
C THR A 131 13.32 6.73 -14.35
N LYS A 132 14.04 7.69 -13.79
CA LYS A 132 15.06 7.46 -12.76
C LYS A 132 14.50 6.85 -11.47
N GLN A 133 13.31 7.28 -11.06
CA GLN A 133 12.67 6.83 -9.83
C GLN A 133 11.97 5.48 -10.03
N PHE A 134 11.17 5.34 -11.09
CA PHE A 134 10.40 4.13 -11.35
C PHE A 134 11.18 3.02 -12.09
N GLY A 135 12.29 3.36 -12.74
CA GLY A 135 13.06 2.47 -13.61
C GLY A 135 12.44 2.27 -15.00
N VAL A 136 11.13 2.48 -15.14
CA VAL A 136 10.34 2.35 -16.37
C VAL A 136 9.27 3.45 -16.44
N PRO A 137 8.66 3.71 -17.62
CA PRO A 137 7.58 4.67 -17.76
C PRO A 137 6.35 4.29 -16.93
N LEU A 138 5.79 5.27 -16.20
CA LEU A 138 4.51 5.13 -15.48
C LEU A 138 3.39 5.92 -16.14
N ALA A 139 3.66 7.11 -16.69
CA ALA A 139 2.61 7.91 -17.35
C ALA A 139 2.04 7.17 -18.57
N GLY A 140 0.72 6.93 -18.59
CA GLY A 140 0.08 6.13 -19.63
C GLY A 140 0.41 4.63 -19.57
N ASN A 141 0.91 4.15 -18.43
CA ASN A 141 1.29 2.75 -18.21
C ASN A 141 0.94 2.32 -16.77
N LEU A 142 1.28 1.08 -16.39
CA LEU A 142 1.23 0.56 -15.03
C LEU A 142 2.48 -0.28 -14.73
N ILE A 143 2.82 -0.41 -13.45
CA ILE A 143 3.94 -1.24 -12.98
C ILE A 143 3.35 -2.31 -12.04
N PRO A 144 3.30 -3.59 -12.46
CA PRO A 144 2.65 -4.65 -11.69
C PRO A 144 3.58 -5.26 -10.62
N TRP A 145 4.51 -4.47 -10.07
CA TRP A 145 5.42 -4.91 -9.02
C TRP A 145 5.86 -3.74 -8.15
N ILE A 146 5.64 -3.83 -6.83
CA ILE A 146 5.98 -2.76 -5.88
C ILE A 146 6.84 -3.33 -4.75
N ASP A 147 7.96 -2.66 -4.46
CA ASP A 147 8.97 -3.07 -3.46
C ASP A 147 9.69 -4.38 -3.86
N LYS A 148 10.57 -4.87 -2.98
CA LYS A 148 11.48 -6.00 -3.25
C LYS A 148 10.74 -7.29 -3.59
N ASP A 149 11.32 -8.09 -4.49
CA ASP A 149 10.96 -9.50 -4.67
C ASP A 149 11.40 -10.32 -3.45
N LEU A 150 10.49 -11.16 -2.93
CA LEU A 150 10.77 -12.08 -1.82
C LEU A 150 11.25 -13.46 -2.29
N GLY A 151 11.37 -13.69 -3.60
CA GLY A 151 11.88 -14.92 -4.20
C GLY A 151 10.88 -16.07 -4.25
N ASN A 152 9.62 -15.81 -3.90
CA ASN A 152 8.52 -16.77 -3.87
C ASN A 152 7.33 -16.35 -4.76
N GLY A 153 7.57 -15.41 -5.69
CA GLY A 153 6.54 -14.86 -6.58
C GLY A 153 5.59 -13.89 -5.89
N VAL A 154 5.99 -13.31 -4.75
CA VAL A 154 5.22 -12.31 -4.00
C VAL A 154 6.11 -11.08 -3.77
N SER A 155 5.58 -9.91 -4.09
CA SER A 155 6.27 -8.65 -3.77
C SER A 155 6.21 -8.34 -2.28
N LYS A 156 7.19 -7.59 -1.76
CA LYS A 156 7.18 -7.20 -0.35
C LYS A 156 5.96 -6.35 0.00
N GLU A 157 5.39 -5.60 -0.95
CA GLU A 157 4.16 -4.85 -0.76
C GLU A 157 2.94 -5.78 -0.57
N GLU A 158 2.82 -6.82 -1.39
CA GLU A 158 1.78 -7.85 -1.24
C GLU A 158 1.88 -8.59 0.09
N TRP A 159 3.11 -8.92 0.50
CA TRP A 159 3.35 -9.60 1.78
C TRP A 159 2.91 -8.76 2.98
N LYS A 160 3.16 -7.44 2.97
CA LYS A 160 2.73 -6.53 4.05
C LYS A 160 1.21 -6.59 4.25
N ALA A 161 0.44 -6.69 3.17
CA ALA A 161 -1.01 -6.77 3.24
C ALA A 161 -1.48 -7.93 4.13
N GLY A 162 -0.89 -9.11 3.95
CA GLY A 162 -1.21 -10.29 4.76
C GLY A 162 -0.57 -10.31 6.14
N ALA A 163 0.61 -9.69 6.32
CA ALA A 163 1.32 -9.67 7.60
C ALA A 163 0.70 -8.67 8.58
N GLU A 164 0.49 -7.43 8.14
CA GLU A 164 0.04 -6.32 9.00
C GLU A 164 -1.44 -6.46 9.39
N THR A 165 -2.31 -6.92 8.48
CA THR A 165 -3.73 -7.20 8.78
C THR A 165 -3.91 -8.22 9.92
N LYS A 166 -2.95 -9.15 10.10
CA LYS A 166 -2.99 -10.17 11.17
C LYS A 166 -2.56 -9.62 12.54
N GLN A 167 -1.79 -8.53 12.56
CA GLN A 167 -1.38 -7.87 13.80
C GLN A 167 -2.45 -6.89 14.31
N ASP A 168 -3.30 -6.39 13.40
CA ASP A 168 -4.34 -5.40 13.67
C ASP A 168 -5.70 -5.88 14.22
N PRO A 169 -6.01 -7.17 14.49
CA PRO A 169 -7.37 -7.52 14.89
C PRO A 169 -7.64 -6.97 16.29
N GLY A 170 -8.41 -5.89 16.34
CA GLY A 170 -9.04 -5.37 17.54
C GLY A 170 -9.80 -6.47 18.31
N PRO A 171 -10.22 -6.18 19.56
CA PRO A 171 -10.95 -7.15 20.37
C PRO A 171 -12.20 -7.67 19.63
N ARG A 172 -12.30 -9.00 19.47
CA ARG A 172 -13.38 -9.66 18.73
C ARG A 172 -14.71 -9.51 19.47
N ARG A 173 -15.70 -8.84 18.85
CA ARG A 173 -17.06 -8.79 19.41
C ARG A 173 -17.77 -10.11 19.05
N ARG A 174 -17.96 -10.97 20.04
CA ARG A 174 -18.62 -12.27 19.86
C ARG A 174 -20.08 -12.06 19.43
N LEU A 175 -20.44 -12.53 18.24
CA LEU A 175 -21.84 -12.70 17.85
C LEU A 175 -22.42 -13.93 18.57
N PRO A 176 -23.63 -13.85 19.17
CA PRO A 176 -24.28 -15.01 19.75
C PRO A 176 -24.51 -16.10 18.69
N GLY A 177 -24.13 -17.36 18.98
CA GLY A 177 -24.49 -18.52 18.16
C GLY A 177 -23.42 -19.08 17.21
N ARG A 178 -22.21 -18.51 17.13
CA ARG A 178 -21.11 -19.11 16.34
C ARG A 178 -20.24 -20.06 17.16
N ASP A 179 -20.03 -21.27 16.62
CA ASP A 179 -19.26 -22.37 17.21
C ASP A 179 -17.81 -21.96 17.53
N ARG A 180 -17.36 -22.31 18.75
CA ARG A 180 -16.03 -21.99 19.31
C ARG A 180 -14.87 -22.54 18.46
N ARG A 181 -15.11 -23.57 17.64
CA ARG A 181 -14.07 -24.26 16.87
C ARG A 181 -13.57 -23.52 15.62
N ARG A 182 -14.31 -22.53 15.11
CA ARG A 182 -13.91 -21.75 13.92
C ARG A 182 -13.04 -20.53 14.24
N ALA A 183 -13.00 -20.08 15.50
CA ALA A 183 -12.28 -18.87 15.91
C ALA A 183 -10.76 -19.07 16.04
N ASP A 184 -10.31 -20.31 16.25
CA ASP A 184 -8.90 -20.64 16.57
C ASP A 184 -8.07 -21.00 15.33
N ARG A 185 -8.71 -21.13 14.15
CA ARG A 185 -8.08 -21.69 12.94
C ARG A 185 -8.06 -20.78 11.71
N ARG A 186 -8.62 -19.57 11.77
CA ARG A 186 -8.63 -18.67 10.60
C ARG A 186 -7.55 -17.62 10.69
N ARG A 187 -6.36 -17.97 10.21
CA ARG A 187 -5.41 -16.98 9.69
C ARG A 187 -6.05 -16.38 8.45
N TRP A 188 -6.43 -15.11 8.48
CA TRP A 188 -6.84 -14.35 7.31
C TRP A 188 -5.79 -14.49 6.20
N PRO A 189 -6.00 -15.30 5.16
CA PRO A 189 -5.08 -15.33 4.03
C PRO A 189 -5.49 -14.17 3.13
N VAL A 190 -4.94 -12.98 3.40
CA VAL A 190 -4.96 -11.90 2.41
C VAL A 190 -3.88 -12.25 1.39
N ARG A 191 -4.28 -12.50 0.15
CA ARG A 191 -3.36 -12.59 -0.99
C ARG A 191 -3.56 -11.32 -1.81
N ALA A 192 -2.50 -10.53 -1.96
CA ALA A 192 -2.47 -9.51 -2.99
C ALA A 192 -1.90 -10.18 -4.25
N HIS A 193 -2.51 -9.87 -5.39
CA HIS A 193 -2.16 -10.37 -6.72
C HIS A 193 -2.08 -9.19 -7.69
#